data_AF-A0A2B8A185-F1
#
_entry.id   AF-A0A2B8A185-F1
#
_cell.length_a   1.000
_cell.length_b   1.000
_cell.length_c   1.000
_cell.angle_alpha   90.00
_cell.angle_beta   90.00
_cell.angle_gamma   90.00
#
_symmetry.space_group_name_H-M   'P 1'
#
loop_
_entity.id
_entity.type
_entity.pdbx_description
1 polymer ?
#
loop_
_entity_poly.entity_id
_entity_poly.type
_entity_poly.pdbx_seq_one_letter_code
_entity_poly.pdbx_strand_id
1 'polypeptide(L)'
;MYLHIDYKVGHYVKIIMDEVFGAENFRNDITRIKCNPKNFQRKGYGNIKDLILFYTKTDNFTWNEPMESRADEELERLFNKTDKDGRRYATNPLHAPGETENGKTGQEWNGVKPPKGRHWRHAPDILDELEKKGLIEWSKNGVPRKKIYAEDCQTKRVQDIWEYKDKP
;
A
#
# COMPACT_ATOMS: atom_id res chain seq x y z
N MET A 1 6.07 -19.97 8.77
CA MET A 1 7.51 -20.29 8.80
C MET A 1 8.23 -19.33 7.89
N TYR A 2 9.34 -18.75 8.35
CA TYR A 2 10.22 -17.91 7.56
C TYR A 2 11.57 -18.59 7.43
N LEU A 3 12.05 -18.82 6.22
CA LEU A 3 13.36 -19.43 5.97
C LEU A 3 14.28 -18.43 5.30
N HIS A 4 15.30 -17.96 6.02
CA HIS A 4 16.33 -17.07 5.49
C HIS A 4 17.43 -17.87 4.80
N ILE A 5 17.77 -17.45 3.58
CA ILE A 5 18.68 -18.14 2.67
C ILE A 5 19.50 -17.10 1.89
N ASP A 6 20.78 -17.40 1.61
CA ASP A 6 21.51 -16.66 0.60
C ASP A 6 20.86 -16.83 -0.78
N TYR A 7 20.73 -15.72 -1.51
CA TYR A 7 20.03 -15.68 -2.79
C TYR A 7 20.60 -16.66 -3.84
N LYS A 8 21.89 -17.04 -3.74
CA LYS A 8 22.52 -17.99 -4.67
C LYS A 8 21.90 -19.37 -4.66
N VAL A 9 21.37 -19.81 -3.53
CA VAL A 9 20.77 -21.15 -3.37
C VAL A 9 19.26 -21.11 -3.14
N GLY A 10 18.67 -19.92 -2.99
CA GLY A 10 17.25 -19.74 -2.67
C GLY A 10 16.30 -20.44 -3.65
N HIS A 11 16.61 -20.42 -4.96
CA HIS A 11 15.77 -21.06 -5.98
C HIS A 11 15.72 -22.59 -5.82
N TYR A 12 16.85 -23.23 -5.50
CA TYR A 12 16.90 -24.68 -5.30
C TYR A 12 16.17 -25.08 -4.01
N VAL A 13 16.37 -24.32 -2.94
CA VAL A 13 15.68 -24.57 -1.67
C VAL A 13 14.18 -24.36 -1.81
N LYS A 14 13.73 -23.37 -2.58
CA LYS A 14 12.31 -23.14 -2.82
C LYS A 14 11.65 -24.38 -3.43
N ILE A 15 12.24 -24.97 -4.48
CA ILE A 15 11.70 -26.18 -5.11
C ILE A 15 11.54 -27.31 -4.09
N ILE A 16 12.55 -27.54 -3.25
CA ILE A 16 12.50 -28.56 -2.20
C ILE A 16 11.41 -28.23 -1.17
N MET A 17 11.24 -26.95 -0.82
CA MET A 17 10.17 -26.52 0.09
C MET A 17 8.78 -26.71 -0.51
N ASP A 18 8.60 -26.49 -1.81
CA ASP A 18 7.34 -26.77 -2.49
C ASP A 18 6.99 -28.26 -2.41
N GLU A 19 7.97 -29.15 -2.60
CA GLU A 19 7.76 -30.60 -2.50
C GLU A 19 7.40 -31.04 -1.07
N VAL A 20 8.00 -30.40 -0.05
CA VAL A 20 7.78 -30.76 1.36
C VAL A 20 6.52 -30.12 1.95
N PHE A 21 6.23 -28.87 1.60
CA PHE A 21 5.16 -28.08 2.22
C PHE A 21 3.98 -27.78 1.29
N GLY A 22 4.08 -28.07 0.00
CA GLY A 22 3.09 -27.70 -1.01
C GLY A 22 3.33 -26.30 -1.57
N ALA A 23 3.32 -26.18 -2.90
CA ALA A 23 3.48 -24.90 -3.59
C ALA A 23 2.33 -23.91 -3.29
N GLU A 24 1.14 -24.42 -3.00
CA GLU A 24 -0.04 -23.67 -2.57
C GLU A 24 0.12 -23.01 -1.20
N ASN A 25 1.04 -23.54 -0.38
CA ASN A 25 1.33 -23.02 0.96
C ASN A 25 2.41 -21.93 0.97
N PHE A 26 3.01 -21.65 -0.18
CA PHE A 26 3.91 -20.51 -0.38
C PHE A 26 3.10 -19.21 -0.39
N ARG A 27 3.56 -18.20 0.37
CA ARG A 27 2.86 -16.92 0.48
C ARG A 27 3.58 -15.79 -0.22
N ASN A 28 4.87 -15.66 0.04
CA ASN A 28 5.71 -14.68 -0.62
C ASN A 28 7.19 -15.01 -0.39
N ASP A 29 8.05 -14.45 -1.23
CA ASP A 29 9.45 -14.26 -0.90
C ASP A 29 9.72 -12.81 -0.51
N ILE A 30 10.62 -12.64 0.46
CA ILE A 30 10.97 -11.35 1.04
C ILE A 30 12.44 -11.13 0.75
N THR A 31 12.75 -10.03 0.08
CA THR A 31 14.11 -9.57 -0.17
C THR A 31 14.61 -8.80 1.04
N ARG A 32 15.66 -9.30 1.70
CA ARG A 32 16.34 -8.57 2.78
C ARG A 32 17.61 -7.93 2.27
N ILE A 33 17.75 -6.61 2.38
CA ILE A 33 19.01 -5.94 2.06
C ILE A 33 20.00 -6.17 3.22
N LYS A 34 21.06 -6.95 2.96
CA LYS A 34 22.05 -7.39 3.96
C LYS A 34 23.24 -6.45 4.11
N CYS A 35 23.56 -5.64 3.10
CA CYS A 35 24.72 -4.75 3.15
C CYS A 35 24.63 -3.55 2.22
N ASN A 36 25.50 -2.57 2.43
CA ASN A 36 25.67 -1.45 1.52
C ASN A 36 26.28 -1.91 0.19
N PRO A 37 25.94 -1.22 -0.93
CA PRO A 37 26.55 -1.49 -2.22
C PRO A 37 28.08 -1.46 -2.13
N LYS A 38 28.72 -2.52 -2.61
CA LYS A 38 30.18 -2.60 -2.69
C LYS A 38 30.59 -2.48 -4.15
N ASN A 39 31.41 -1.48 -4.48
CA ASN A 39 31.81 -1.13 -5.85
C ASN A 39 33.01 -1.96 -6.33
N PHE A 40 32.96 -3.28 -6.18
CA PHE A 40 33.99 -4.15 -6.71
C PHE A 40 33.85 -4.30 -8.23
N GLN A 41 34.97 -4.22 -8.95
CA GLN A 41 35.00 -4.47 -10.39
C GLN A 41 34.66 -5.93 -10.66
N ARG A 42 33.49 -6.17 -11.25
CA ARG A 42 33.02 -7.51 -11.62
C ARG A 42 32.09 -7.45 -12.82
N LYS A 43 31.99 -8.52 -13.59
CA LYS A 43 30.98 -8.66 -14.65
C LYS A 43 29.64 -9.10 -14.06
N GLY A 44 28.96 -8.18 -13.35
CA GLY A 44 27.61 -8.42 -12.81
C GLY A 44 27.19 -7.46 -11.69
N TYR A 45 25.88 -7.34 -11.44
CA TYR A 45 25.30 -6.48 -10.39
C TYR A 45 25.75 -6.87 -8.99
N GLY A 46 26.01 -5.92 -8.09
CA GLY A 46 26.42 -6.21 -6.70
C GLY A 46 25.44 -7.11 -5.94
N ASN A 47 25.96 -8.02 -5.10
CA ASN A 47 25.13 -8.85 -4.24
C ASN A 47 24.96 -8.17 -2.87
N ILE A 48 23.82 -7.50 -2.69
CA ILE A 48 23.46 -6.79 -1.45
C ILE A 48 22.27 -7.39 -0.73
N LYS A 49 21.67 -8.46 -1.28
CA LYS A 49 20.40 -9.00 -0.79
C LYS A 49 20.47 -10.50 -0.53
N ASP A 50 19.61 -10.92 0.38
CA ASP A 50 19.25 -12.30 0.68
C ASP A 50 17.76 -12.53 0.43
N LEU A 51 17.35 -13.80 0.50
CA LEU A 51 15.98 -14.25 0.34
C LEU A 51 15.43 -14.77 1.67
N ILE A 52 14.19 -14.43 1.99
CA ILE A 52 13.44 -15.07 3.05
C ILE A 52 12.18 -15.65 2.41
N LEU A 53 12.00 -16.97 2.50
CA LEU A 53 10.81 -17.64 2.00
C LEU A 53 9.75 -17.70 3.11
N PHE A 54 8.54 -17.19 2.82
CA PHE A 54 7.41 -17.24 3.74
C PHE A 54 6.42 -18.33 3.32
N TYR A 55 6.32 -19.37 4.16
CA TYR A 55 5.36 -20.46 4.02
C TYR A 55 4.44 -20.51 5.23
N THR A 56 3.23 -21.01 5.01
CA THR A 56 2.25 -21.33 6.06
C THR A 56 1.96 -22.82 6.05
N LYS A 57 1.42 -23.36 7.14
CA LYS A 57 1.00 -24.77 7.16
C LYS A 57 -0.27 -25.02 6.34
N THR A 58 -1.17 -24.04 6.32
CA THR A 58 -2.49 -24.06 5.68
C THR A 58 -2.91 -22.64 5.32
N ASP A 59 -3.96 -22.47 4.51
CA ASP A 59 -4.56 -21.16 4.23
C ASP A 59 -5.20 -20.49 5.46
N ASN A 60 -5.60 -21.29 6.45
CA ASN A 60 -6.04 -20.77 7.74
C ASN A 60 -4.83 -20.58 8.67
N PHE A 61 -4.34 -19.35 8.79
CA PHE A 61 -3.24 -19.00 9.68
C PHE A 61 -3.45 -17.62 10.32
N THR A 62 -2.84 -17.40 11.48
CA THR A 62 -2.85 -16.08 12.13
C THR A 62 -1.90 -15.13 11.40
N TRP A 63 -2.46 -14.10 10.75
CA TRP A 63 -1.69 -13.02 10.15
C TRP A 63 -1.68 -11.80 11.07
N ASN A 64 -0.50 -11.52 11.63
CA ASN A 64 -0.25 -10.29 12.37
C ASN A 64 0.35 -9.27 11.39
N GLU A 65 -0.50 -8.47 10.75
CA GLU A 65 -0.09 -7.52 9.70
C GLU A 65 1.03 -6.59 10.20
N PRO A 66 2.28 -6.72 9.69
CA PRO A 66 3.38 -5.89 10.15
C PRO A 66 3.19 -4.47 9.64
N MET A 67 3.18 -3.53 10.58
CA MET A 67 3.05 -2.10 10.31
C MET A 67 4.34 -1.39 10.73
N GLU A 68 4.76 -0.41 9.96
CA GLU A 68 5.88 0.48 10.28
C GLU A 68 5.44 1.94 10.23
N SER A 69 6.10 2.78 11.03
CA SER A 69 5.88 4.23 10.98
C SER A 69 6.37 4.79 9.66
N ARG A 70 5.63 5.75 9.11
CA ARG A 70 6.11 6.55 7.98
C ARG A 70 7.15 7.55 8.47
N ALA A 71 8.15 7.81 7.64
CA ALA A 71 9.09 8.90 7.89
C ALA A 71 8.39 10.25 7.67
N ASP A 72 8.82 11.28 8.41
CA ASP A 72 8.23 12.62 8.32
C ASP A 72 8.35 13.17 6.89
N GLU A 73 9.49 12.98 6.23
CA GLU A 73 9.70 13.44 4.84
C GLU A 73 8.76 12.73 3.85
N GLU A 74 8.40 11.46 4.13
CA GLU A 74 7.41 10.74 3.33
C GLU A 74 6.01 11.33 3.52
N LEU A 75 5.63 11.61 4.77
CA LEU A 75 4.36 12.25 5.11
C LEU A 75 4.27 13.64 4.47
N GLU A 76 5.32 14.45 4.55
CA GLU A 76 5.34 15.79 3.96
C GLU A 76 5.19 15.76 2.44
N ARG A 77 5.82 14.78 1.78
CA ARG A 77 5.71 14.59 0.33
C ARG A 77 4.33 14.12 -0.10
N LEU A 78 3.72 13.18 0.64
CA LEU A 78 2.42 12.60 0.29
C LEU A 78 1.26 13.54 0.64
N PHE A 79 1.36 14.25 1.76
CA PHE A 79 0.34 15.15 2.29
C PHE A 79 0.79 16.60 2.11
N ASN A 80 0.74 17.05 0.85
CA ASN A 80 1.29 18.32 0.41
C ASN A 80 0.35 19.52 0.57
N LYS A 81 -0.88 19.32 1.08
CA LYS A 81 -1.86 20.38 1.33
C LYS A 81 -2.03 20.61 2.82
N THR A 82 -2.45 21.82 3.18
CA THR A 82 -2.73 22.21 4.56
C THR A 82 -4.13 22.81 4.66
N ASP A 83 -4.88 22.47 5.71
CA ASP A 83 -6.18 23.07 5.96
C ASP A 83 -6.08 24.36 6.79
N LYS A 84 -7.23 24.92 7.19
CA LYS A 84 -7.28 26.19 7.95
C LYS A 84 -6.64 26.09 9.33
N ASP A 85 -6.57 24.88 9.88
CA ASP A 85 -6.06 24.60 11.22
C ASP A 85 -4.59 24.16 11.20
N GLY A 86 -3.94 24.19 10.02
CA GLY A 86 -2.54 23.79 9.87
C GLY A 86 -2.34 22.28 9.68
N ARG A 87 -3.40 21.48 9.54
CA ARG A 87 -3.30 20.03 9.40
C ARG A 87 -2.98 19.64 7.97
N ARG A 88 -1.99 18.75 7.80
CA ARG A 88 -1.58 18.25 6.48
C ARG A 88 -2.54 17.19 5.95
N TYR A 89 -2.93 17.30 4.69
CA TYR A 89 -3.80 16.34 4.02
C TYR A 89 -3.44 16.13 2.54
N ALA A 90 -3.96 15.04 1.98
CA ALA A 90 -3.96 14.70 0.57
C ALA A 90 -5.39 14.46 0.12
N THR A 91 -5.65 14.40 -1.20
CA THR A 91 -7.01 14.14 -1.69
C THR A 91 -7.12 12.95 -2.64
N ASN A 92 -8.04 12.05 -2.32
CA ASN A 92 -8.36 10.88 -3.14
C ASN A 92 -9.61 11.11 -3.99
N PRO A 93 -9.65 10.57 -5.22
CA PRO A 93 -10.87 10.60 -6.03
C PRO A 93 -12.02 9.88 -5.33
N LEU A 94 -13.19 10.52 -5.27
CA LEU A 94 -14.41 9.94 -4.68
C LEU A 94 -15.15 8.97 -5.59
N HIS A 95 -14.60 8.66 -6.76
CA HIS A 95 -15.20 7.75 -7.72
C HIS A 95 -14.25 6.60 -8.06
N ALA A 96 -14.83 5.47 -8.50
CA ALA A 96 -14.14 4.26 -8.90
C ALA A 96 -14.58 3.82 -10.31
N PRO A 97 -13.74 3.07 -11.05
CA PRO A 97 -14.12 2.47 -12.33
C PRO A 97 -15.36 1.57 -12.23
N GLY A 98 -16.16 1.53 -13.29
CA GLY A 98 -17.41 0.76 -13.39
C GLY A 98 -18.63 1.65 -13.23
N GLU A 99 -19.74 1.26 -13.87
CA GLU A 99 -21.02 1.96 -13.77
C GLU A 99 -21.99 1.11 -12.96
N THR A 100 -22.82 1.77 -12.15
CA THR A 100 -23.90 1.11 -11.42
C THR A 100 -25.21 1.65 -11.95
N GLU A 101 -25.89 0.90 -12.82
CA GLU A 101 -27.15 1.33 -13.45
C GLU A 101 -28.29 1.52 -12.41
N ASN A 102 -28.34 0.69 -11.38
CA ASN A 102 -29.37 0.73 -10.32
C ASN A 102 -28.79 0.91 -8.89
N GLY A 103 -27.49 1.17 -8.78
CA GLY A 103 -26.81 1.33 -7.49
C GLY A 103 -26.87 2.76 -6.98
N LYS A 104 -27.04 2.96 -5.67
CA LYS A 104 -27.01 4.29 -5.03
C LYS A 104 -25.77 5.11 -5.40
N THR A 105 -24.65 4.44 -5.65
CA THR A 105 -23.37 5.03 -6.04
C THR A 105 -23.34 5.64 -7.45
N GLY A 106 -24.29 5.31 -8.32
CA GLY A 106 -24.42 5.90 -9.66
C GLY A 106 -25.25 7.18 -9.68
N GLN A 107 -25.87 7.52 -8.54
CA GLN A 107 -26.77 8.65 -8.44
C GLN A 107 -26.01 9.98 -8.36
N GLU A 108 -26.73 11.04 -8.66
CA GLU A 108 -26.23 12.40 -8.51
C GLU A 108 -26.03 12.73 -7.03
N TRP A 109 -24.97 13.47 -6.73
CA TRP A 109 -24.68 13.96 -5.39
C TRP A 109 -24.25 15.42 -5.47
N ASN A 110 -24.90 16.30 -4.72
CA ASN A 110 -24.66 17.75 -4.75
C ASN A 110 -24.66 18.38 -6.17
N GLY A 111 -25.59 17.96 -7.02
CA GLY A 111 -25.70 18.50 -8.40
C GLY A 111 -24.70 17.90 -9.39
N VAL A 112 -23.86 16.95 -8.97
CA VAL A 112 -22.79 16.37 -9.77
C VAL A 112 -22.96 14.86 -9.90
N LYS A 113 -22.81 14.34 -11.13
CA LYS A 113 -22.77 12.91 -11.41
C LYS A 113 -21.33 12.40 -11.45
N PRO A 114 -21.08 11.13 -11.12
CA PRO A 114 -19.76 10.56 -11.31
C PRO A 114 -19.37 10.63 -12.81
N PRO A 115 -18.07 10.70 -13.14
CA PRO A 115 -17.62 10.72 -14.53
C PRO A 115 -18.15 9.50 -15.31
N LYS A 116 -18.33 9.63 -16.63
CA LYS A 116 -18.73 8.51 -17.49
C LYS A 116 -17.78 7.31 -17.29
N GLY A 117 -18.34 6.10 -17.20
CA GLY A 117 -17.60 4.87 -16.92
C GLY A 117 -17.26 4.64 -15.44
N ARG A 118 -17.75 5.49 -14.53
CA ARG A 118 -17.39 5.49 -13.10
C ARG A 118 -18.64 5.66 -12.22
N HIS A 119 -18.52 5.26 -10.96
CA HIS A 119 -19.52 5.46 -9.90
C HIS A 119 -18.85 6.04 -8.65
N TRP A 120 -19.61 6.60 -7.73
CA TRP A 120 -19.09 7.05 -6.44
C TRP A 120 -18.58 5.88 -5.60
N ARG A 121 -17.48 6.06 -4.87
CA ARG A 121 -16.92 5.07 -3.94
C ARG A 121 -17.82 4.81 -2.73
N HIS A 122 -18.72 5.74 -2.43
CA HIS A 122 -19.66 5.68 -1.34
C HIS A 122 -21.04 6.13 -1.83
N ALA A 123 -22.09 5.65 -1.19
CA ALA A 123 -23.45 6.10 -1.48
C ALA A 123 -23.64 7.57 -1.04
N PRO A 124 -24.60 8.33 -1.64
CA PRO A 124 -24.78 9.75 -1.38
C PRO A 124 -24.97 10.14 0.09
N ASP A 125 -25.62 9.28 0.87
CA ASP A 125 -25.78 9.44 2.33
C ASP A 125 -24.44 9.48 3.07
N ILE A 126 -23.50 8.61 2.72
CA ILE A 126 -22.15 8.61 3.28
C ILE A 126 -21.37 9.84 2.77
N LEU A 127 -21.59 10.26 1.52
CA LEU A 127 -20.95 11.47 0.99
C LEU A 127 -21.42 12.73 1.73
N ASP A 128 -22.71 12.81 2.09
CA ASP A 128 -23.26 13.89 2.92
C ASP A 128 -22.63 13.91 4.32
N GLU A 129 -22.40 12.75 4.93
CA GLU A 129 -21.69 12.68 6.21
C GLU A 129 -20.24 13.16 6.09
N LEU A 130 -19.55 12.82 5.01
CA LEU A 130 -18.19 13.27 4.76
C LEU A 130 -18.14 14.79 4.54
N GLU A 131 -19.10 15.36 3.82
CA GLU A 131 -19.24 16.81 3.61
C GLU A 131 -19.49 17.53 4.93
N LYS A 132 -20.44 17.02 5.74
CA LYS A 132 -20.73 17.56 7.09
C LYS A 132 -19.50 17.54 8.00
N LYS A 133 -18.64 16.53 7.87
CA LYS A 133 -17.36 16.42 8.60
C LYS A 133 -16.24 17.28 8.00
N GLY A 134 -16.47 18.01 6.92
CA GLY A 134 -15.47 18.83 6.25
C GLY A 134 -14.39 18.02 5.50
N LEU A 135 -14.64 16.73 5.28
CA LEU A 135 -13.72 15.78 4.65
C LEU A 135 -13.79 15.77 3.11
N ILE A 136 -14.52 16.71 2.52
CA ILE A 136 -14.63 16.88 1.07
C ILE A 136 -13.89 18.15 0.65
N GLU A 137 -13.13 18.05 -0.43
CA GLU A 137 -12.55 19.17 -1.16
C GLU A 137 -13.14 19.21 -2.57
N TRP A 138 -13.72 20.34 -2.94
CA TRP A 138 -14.21 20.60 -4.29
C TRP A 138 -13.10 21.20 -5.14
N SER A 139 -12.78 20.54 -6.26
CA SER A 139 -11.82 21.09 -7.23
C SER A 139 -12.42 22.29 -7.98
N LYS A 140 -11.57 23.09 -8.64
CA LYS A 140 -11.99 24.23 -9.47
C LYS A 140 -13.03 23.87 -10.54
N ASN A 141 -13.04 22.61 -10.97
CA ASN A 141 -13.96 22.11 -12.00
C ASN A 141 -15.20 21.43 -11.41
N GLY A 142 -15.47 21.58 -10.11
CA GLY A 142 -16.64 21.00 -9.45
C GLY A 142 -16.56 19.49 -9.21
N VAL A 143 -15.38 18.88 -9.31
CA VAL A 143 -15.21 17.44 -8.98
C VAL A 143 -14.85 17.31 -7.50
N PRO A 144 -15.63 16.56 -6.70
CA PRO A 144 -15.37 16.39 -5.29
C PRO A 144 -14.29 15.31 -5.05
N ARG A 145 -13.46 15.54 -4.03
CA ARG A 145 -12.38 14.63 -3.61
C ARG A 145 -12.40 14.48 -2.09
N LYS A 146 -12.05 13.29 -1.60
CA LYS A 146 -11.98 13.00 -0.17
C LYS A 146 -10.65 13.48 0.40
N LYS A 147 -10.66 14.29 1.45
CA LYS A 147 -9.47 14.62 2.24
C LYS A 147 -9.06 13.41 3.08
N ILE A 148 -7.75 13.15 3.12
CA ILE A 148 -7.13 12.16 3.99
C ILE A 148 -6.02 12.88 4.73
N TYR A 149 -6.08 12.87 6.06
CA TYR A 149 -5.12 13.58 6.89
C TYR A 149 -3.88 12.72 7.16
N ALA A 150 -2.74 13.39 7.29
CA ALA A 150 -1.46 12.75 7.58
C ALA A 150 -1.48 12.03 8.95
N GLU A 151 -2.17 12.61 9.94
CA GLU A 151 -2.33 12.03 11.28
C GLU A 151 -3.08 10.68 11.30
N ASP A 152 -3.96 10.45 10.32
CA ASP A 152 -4.66 9.17 10.17
C ASP A 152 -3.82 8.11 9.44
N CYS A 153 -2.67 8.51 8.88
CA CYS A 153 -1.86 7.71 7.97
C CYS A 153 -0.41 7.53 8.47
N GLN A 154 -0.20 7.60 9.79
CA GLN A 154 1.12 7.55 10.43
C GLN A 154 1.86 6.23 10.21
N THR A 155 1.13 5.15 9.92
CA THR A 155 1.71 3.84 9.66
C THR A 155 1.46 3.37 8.23
N LYS A 156 2.31 2.47 7.76
CA LYS A 156 2.16 1.76 6.49
C LYS A 156 2.45 0.27 6.70
N ARG A 157 1.90 -0.55 5.81
CA ARG A 157 2.20 -1.98 5.76
C ARG A 157 3.64 -2.18 5.34
N VAL A 158 4.36 -3.03 6.05
CA VAL A 158 5.70 -3.49 5.63
C VAL A 158 5.54 -4.27 4.33
N GLN A 159 6.38 -3.96 3.34
CA GLN A 159 6.39 -4.65 2.05
C GLN A 159 7.39 -5.82 2.05
N ASP A 160 7.62 -6.41 0.89
CA ASP A 160 8.51 -7.55 0.68
C ASP A 160 9.98 -7.19 0.48
N ILE A 161 10.33 -5.90 0.53
CA ILE A 161 11.72 -5.42 0.56
C ILE A 161 12.02 -4.87 1.94
N TRP A 162 12.90 -5.57 2.67
CA TRP A 162 13.26 -5.26 4.04
C TRP A 162 14.63 -4.59 4.11
N GLU A 163 14.63 -3.34 4.54
CA GLU A 163 15.83 -2.52 4.70
C GLU A 163 16.20 -2.40 6.19
N TYR A 164 17.04 -3.32 6.68
CA TYR A 164 17.54 -3.30 8.06
C TYR A 164 19.00 -2.85 8.14
N LYS A 165 19.41 -1.93 7.27
CA LYS A 165 20.74 -1.36 7.34
C LYS A 165 20.85 -0.47 8.57
N ASP A 166 21.94 -0.62 9.30
CA ASP A 166 22.36 0.41 10.24
C ASP A 166 22.49 1.74 9.47
N LYS A 167 21.98 2.81 10.07
CA LYS A 167 22.18 4.15 9.53
C LYS A 167 23.70 4.41 9.44
N PRO A 168 24.16 5.08 8.38
CA PRO A 168 25.58 5.39 8.20
C PRO A 168 26.17 6.18 9.37
#